data_AF-A0A3A4PM50-F1
#
_entry.id   AF-A0A3A4PM50-F1
#
_cell.length_a   1.000
_cell.length_b   1.000
_cell.length_c   1.000
_cell.angle_alpha   90.00
_cell.angle_beta   90.00
_cell.angle_gamma   90.00
#
_symmetry.space_group_name_H-M   'P 1'
#
loop_
_entity.id
_entity.type
_entity.pdbx_description
1 polymer ?
#
loop_
_entity_poly.entity_id
_entity_poly.type
_entity_poly.pdbx_seq_one_letter_code
_entity_poly.pdbx_strand_id
1 'polypeptide(L)'
;MINDHPKNRRNDMQHRGAIILIFTAMIFVNGVQAQDTIRWIEFPNSAFTVNGLPWFQENTPDLYRLPKRLQDVVRPPVWGLAQDPSGGRIRFKSDCTALGIRL
;
A
#
# COMPACT_ATOMS: atom_id res chain seq x y z
N MET A 1 -63.78 -34.81 17.20
CA MET A 1 -62.77 -35.17 16.17
C MET A 1 -61.69 -34.08 16.18
N ILE A 2 -60.63 -34.28 16.96
CA ILE A 2 -59.42 -33.44 16.95
C ILE A 2 -58.27 -34.41 16.72
N ASN A 3 -57.69 -34.34 15.51
CA ASN A 3 -56.55 -35.15 15.10
C ASN A 3 -55.27 -34.41 15.52
N ASP A 4 -54.68 -34.79 16.65
CA ASP A 4 -53.32 -34.36 16.99
C ASP A 4 -52.31 -35.28 16.29
N HIS A 5 -51.78 -34.82 15.16
CA HIS A 5 -50.58 -35.40 14.56
C HIS A 5 -49.37 -35.07 15.44
N PRO A 6 -48.63 -36.06 15.96
CA PRO A 6 -47.43 -35.79 16.74
C PRO A 6 -46.33 -35.25 15.82
N LYS A 7 -46.07 -33.94 15.90
CA LYS A 7 -44.94 -33.29 15.22
C LYS A 7 -43.64 -33.93 15.72
N ASN A 8 -42.95 -34.65 14.83
CA ASN A 8 -41.73 -35.41 15.12
C ASN A 8 -40.59 -34.50 15.62
N ARG A 9 -40.49 -34.34 16.95
CA ARG A 9 -39.50 -33.50 17.64
C ARG A 9 -38.05 -34.00 17.51
N ARG A 10 -37.81 -35.22 17.03
CA ARG A 10 -36.44 -35.77 16.91
C ARG A 10 -35.67 -35.15 15.75
N ASN A 11 -36.36 -34.77 14.67
CA ASN A 11 -35.72 -34.19 13.49
C ASN A 11 -35.28 -32.74 13.75
N ASP A 12 -35.99 -31.98 14.59
CA ASP A 12 -35.66 -30.58 14.89
C ASP A 12 -34.30 -30.43 15.62
N MET A 13 -33.93 -31.40 16.46
CA MET A 13 -32.67 -31.35 17.20
C MET A 13 -31.43 -31.68 16.35
N GLN A 14 -31.58 -32.52 15.30
CA GLN A 14 -30.48 -32.86 14.40
C GLN A 14 -30.14 -31.74 13.41
N HIS A 15 -31.14 -30.98 12.93
CA HIS A 15 -30.92 -29.88 11.99
C HIS A 15 -30.28 -28.67 12.68
N ARG A 16 -30.66 -28.41 13.94
CA ARG A 16 -30.14 -27.28 14.74
C ARG A 16 -28.66 -27.45 15.12
N GLY A 17 -28.23 -28.69 15.43
CA GLY A 17 -26.82 -29.01 15.70
C GLY A 17 -25.94 -28.96 14.45
N ALA A 18 -26.43 -29.45 13.31
CA ALA A 18 -25.72 -29.43 12.04
C ALA A 18 -25.51 -28.01 11.50
N ILE A 19 -26.51 -27.13 11.63
CA ILE A 19 -26.41 -25.72 11.21
C ILE A 19 -25.35 -24.96 12.01
N ILE A 20 -25.26 -25.18 13.33
CA ILE A 20 -24.25 -24.54 14.20
C ILE A 20 -22.84 -25.02 13.86
N LEU A 21 -22.66 -26.32 13.58
CA LEU A 21 -21.37 -26.89 13.18
C LEU A 21 -20.91 -26.37 11.80
N ILE A 22 -21.83 -26.24 10.84
CA ILE A 22 -21.54 -25.68 9.51
C ILE A 22 -21.21 -24.18 9.60
N PHE A 23 -21.92 -23.41 10.44
CA PHE A 23 -21.64 -22.00 10.67
C PHE A 23 -20.26 -21.77 11.31
N THR A 24 -19.84 -22.68 12.20
CA THR A 24 -18.54 -22.59 12.88
C THR A 24 -17.37 -22.95 11.95
N ALA A 25 -17.58 -23.91 11.04
CA ALA A 25 -16.59 -24.29 10.02
C ALA A 25 -16.40 -23.21 8.93
N MET A 26 -17.44 -22.44 8.59
CA MET A 26 -17.36 -21.36 7.60
C MET A 26 -16.53 -20.15 8.08
N ILE A 27 -16.49 -19.88 9.39
CA ILE A 27 -15.70 -18.78 9.95
C ILE A 27 -14.19 -19.07 9.81
N PHE A 28 -13.78 -20.34 9.89
CA PHE A 28 -12.38 -20.76 9.80
C PHE A 28 -11.80 -20.75 8.36
N VAL A 29 -12.65 -20.74 7.33
CA VAL A 29 -12.23 -20.78 5.91
C VAL A 29 -11.91 -19.40 5.33
N ASN A 30 -12.16 -18.31 6.06
CA ASN A 30 -11.72 -16.98 5.65
C ASN A 30 -10.22 -16.87 5.93
N GLY A 31 -9.43 -17.33 4.95
CA GLY A 31 -7.99 -17.41 4.99
C GLY A 31 -7.35 -16.15 5.55
N VAL A 32 -6.34 -16.34 6.39
CA VAL A 32 -5.36 -15.32 6.73
C VAL A 32 -4.70 -14.90 5.41
N GLN A 33 -5.22 -13.83 4.80
CA GLN A 33 -4.54 -13.15 3.72
C GLN A 33 -3.29 -12.52 4.36
N ALA A 34 -2.12 -12.89 3.85
CA ALA A 34 -0.92 -12.12 4.14
C ALA A 34 -1.17 -10.71 3.62
N GLN A 35 -1.45 -9.78 4.52
CA GLN A 35 -1.55 -8.38 4.19
C GLN A 35 -0.17 -7.99 3.64
N ASP A 36 -0.08 -7.55 2.39
CA ASP A 36 1.13 -6.88 1.89
C ASP A 36 1.31 -5.60 2.72
N THR A 37 1.98 -5.71 3.86
CA THR A 37 2.20 -4.61 4.81
C THR A 37 3.35 -3.72 4.35
N ILE A 38 3.40 -3.40 3.05
CA ILE A 38 4.29 -2.35 2.57
C ILE A 38 3.72 -1.04 3.09
N ARG A 39 4.46 -0.40 3.99
CA ARG A 39 4.17 0.96 4.44
C ARG A 39 4.68 1.94 3.39
N TRP A 40 3.76 2.49 2.61
CA TRP A 40 4.07 3.57 1.67
C TRP A 40 4.32 4.89 2.43
N ILE A 41 5.39 5.59 2.07
CA ILE A 41 5.75 6.90 2.60
C ILE A 41 5.85 7.85 1.40
N GLU A 42 5.02 8.88 1.38
CA GLU A 42 5.00 9.88 0.30
C GLU A 42 6.32 10.65 0.23
N PHE A 43 6.76 11.01 -0.96
CA PHE A 43 7.92 11.86 -1.18
C PHE A 43 7.48 13.29 -1.55
N PRO A 44 8.06 14.35 -0.97
CA PRO A 44 9.15 14.38 0.01
C PRO A 44 8.67 14.07 1.43
N ASN A 45 9.55 13.47 2.24
CA ASN A 45 9.32 13.22 3.67
C ASN A 45 10.58 13.54 4.47
N SER A 46 10.43 13.98 5.72
CA SER A 46 11.57 14.25 6.62
C SER A 46 12.40 13.01 6.95
N ALA A 47 11.84 11.80 6.77
CA ALA A 47 12.58 10.55 6.88
C ALA A 47 13.60 10.33 5.74
N PHE A 48 13.47 11.09 4.64
CA PHE A 48 14.34 11.01 3.48
C PHE A 48 15.34 12.17 3.46
N THR A 49 16.61 11.85 3.24
CA THR A 49 17.64 12.85 2.93
C THR A 49 17.99 12.77 1.47
N VAL A 50 17.85 13.89 0.75
CA VAL A 50 18.26 14.01 -0.65
C VAL A 50 19.67 14.57 -0.74
N ASN A 51 20.56 13.86 -1.43
CA ASN A 51 21.93 14.29 -1.71
C ASN A 51 22.21 14.30 -3.22
N GLY A 52 23.19 15.09 -3.65
CA GLY A 52 23.59 15.19 -5.06
C GLY A 52 22.71 16.09 -5.92
N LEU A 53 21.68 16.73 -5.35
CA LEU A 53 20.80 17.69 -6.01
C LEU A 53 20.84 19.03 -5.25
N PRO A 54 21.78 19.94 -5.59
CA PRO A 54 21.98 21.19 -4.85
C PRO A 54 20.73 22.08 -4.77
N TRP A 55 19.86 22.01 -5.78
CA TRP A 55 18.67 22.83 -5.91
C TRP A 55 17.38 22.13 -5.46
N PHE A 56 17.47 20.97 -4.80
CA PHE A 56 16.30 20.20 -4.40
C PHE A 56 15.36 21.00 -3.50
N GLN A 57 15.88 21.81 -2.57
CA GLN A 57 15.06 22.64 -1.69
C GLN A 57 14.20 23.66 -2.46
N GLU A 58 14.72 24.23 -3.54
CA GLU A 58 13.99 25.15 -4.41
C GLU A 58 12.99 24.39 -5.31
N ASN A 59 13.39 23.21 -5.81
CA ASN A 59 12.64 22.46 -6.80
C ASN A 59 11.61 21.48 -6.23
N THR A 60 11.62 21.25 -4.91
CA THR A 60 10.79 20.25 -4.23
C THR A 60 9.33 20.30 -4.73
N PRO A 61 8.75 19.17 -5.16
CA PRO A 61 9.24 17.79 -5.04
C PRO A 61 10.16 17.31 -6.17
N ASP A 62 10.47 18.13 -7.17
CA ASP A 62 11.17 17.68 -8.37
C ASP A 62 12.66 17.44 -8.15
N LEU A 63 13.16 16.33 -8.70
CA LEU A 63 14.54 15.89 -8.60
C LEU A 63 15.44 16.49 -9.70
N TYR A 64 15.22 17.75 -10.07
CA TYR A 64 15.96 18.40 -11.15
C TYR A 64 17.36 18.85 -10.71
N ARG A 65 18.31 18.80 -11.64
CA ARG A 65 19.70 19.24 -11.45
C ARG A 65 19.88 20.75 -11.53
N LEU A 66 18.98 21.47 -12.21
CA LEU A 66 18.97 22.94 -12.27
C LEU A 66 17.71 23.50 -11.62
N PRO A 67 17.78 24.72 -11.05
CA PRO A 67 16.61 25.38 -10.50
C PRO A 67 15.64 25.76 -11.62
N LYS A 68 14.33 25.60 -11.37
CA LYS A 68 13.27 25.84 -12.37
C LYS A 68 13.28 27.23 -12.98
N ARG A 69 13.71 28.25 -12.22
CA ARG A 69 13.85 29.63 -12.70
C ARG A 69 14.78 29.79 -13.91
N LEU A 70 15.63 28.80 -14.21
CA LEU A 70 16.54 28.83 -15.36
C LEU A 70 15.93 28.27 -16.65
N GLN A 71 14.71 27.73 -16.62
CA GLN A 71 14.05 27.13 -17.78
C GLN A 71 14.09 28.02 -19.02
N ASP A 72 13.76 29.31 -18.87
CA ASP A 72 13.71 30.27 -19.97
C ASP A 72 15.07 30.92 -20.27
N VAL A 73 16.08 30.65 -19.44
CA VAL A 73 17.44 31.18 -19.57
C VAL A 73 18.33 30.21 -20.33
N VAL A 74 18.19 28.90 -20.08
CA VAL A 74 19.01 27.88 -20.72
C VAL A 74 18.39 27.43 -22.05
N ARG A 75 19.25 26.95 -22.96
CA ARG A 75 18.77 26.38 -24.22
C ARG A 75 17.88 25.15 -23.97
N PRO A 76 16.84 24.89 -24.80
CA PRO A 76 15.91 23.79 -24.57
C PRO A 76 16.54 22.40 -24.39
N PRO A 77 17.58 21.99 -25.15
CA PRO A 77 18.24 20.69 -24.92
C PRO A 77 18.93 20.58 -23.56
N VAL A 78 19.47 21.70 -23.04
CA VAL A 78 20.09 21.73 -21.71
C VAL A 78 19.01 21.68 -20.63
N TRP A 79 17.88 22.35 -20.84
CA TRP A 79 16.73 22.24 -19.94
C TRP A 79 16.19 20.81 -19.88
N GLY A 80 16.13 20.11 -21.01
CA GLY A 80 15.77 18.69 -21.07
C GLY A 80 16.66 17.84 -20.17
N LEU A 81 17.97 17.93 -20.36
CA LEU A 81 18.95 17.19 -19.54
C LEU A 81 18.94 17.61 -18.07
N ALA A 82 18.60 18.87 -17.77
CA ALA A 82 18.56 19.36 -16.40
C ALA A 82 17.48 18.70 -15.54
N GLN A 83 16.44 18.15 -16.16
CA GLN A 83 15.37 17.43 -15.47
C GLN A 83 15.79 16.02 -15.05
N ASP A 84 16.82 15.45 -15.68
CA ASP A 84 17.34 14.13 -15.33
C ASP A 84 17.98 14.15 -13.93
N PRO A 85 17.58 13.27 -12.99
CA PRO A 85 18.07 13.26 -11.61
C PRO A 85 19.46 12.60 -11.47
N SER A 86 20.28 12.61 -12.54
CA SER A 86 21.57 11.92 -12.57
C SER A 86 22.48 12.36 -11.41
N GLY A 87 22.96 11.39 -10.63
CA GLY A 87 23.80 11.64 -9.46
C GLY A 87 23.03 11.96 -8.16
N GLY A 88 21.71 12.17 -8.25
CA GLY A 88 20.82 12.31 -7.09
C GLY A 88 20.71 11.00 -6.31
N ARG A 89 20.63 11.11 -4.98
CA ARG A 89 20.49 9.97 -4.06
C ARG A 89 19.46 10.29 -2.98
N ILE A 90 18.51 9.38 -2.78
CA ILE A 90 17.60 9.39 -1.63
C ILE A 90 18.14 8.43 -0.58
N ARG A 91 18.44 8.94 0.61
CA ARG A 91 18.99 8.15 1.73
C ARG A 91 17.97 8.08 2.85
N PHE A 92 17.80 6.88 3.38
CA PHE A 92 17.07 6.59 4.59
C PHE A 92 17.68 5.36 5.25
N LYS A 93 17.28 5.10 6.49
CA LYS A 93 17.64 3.89 7.24
C LYS A 93 16.35 3.17 7.58
N SER A 94 16.35 1.85 7.41
CA SER A 94 15.22 0.98 7.74
C SER A 94 15.75 -0.38 8.19
N ASP A 95 14.98 -1.07 9.03
CA ASP A 95 15.15 -2.47 9.42
C ASP A 95 14.23 -3.41 8.62
N CYS A 96 13.52 -2.89 7.61
CA CYS A 96 12.64 -3.67 6.77
C CYS A 96 13.38 -4.74 5.97
N THR A 97 12.76 -5.91 5.81
CA THR A 97 13.24 -7.01 4.97
C THR A 97 12.77 -6.91 3.52
N ALA A 98 11.83 -6.01 3.22
CA ALA A 98 11.31 -5.74 1.89
C ALA A 98 11.25 -4.22 1.62
N LEU A 99 11.66 -3.81 0.42
CA LEU A 99 11.66 -2.42 -0.03
C LEU A 99 10.87 -2.30 -1.34
N GLY A 100 9.87 -1.42 -1.36
CA GLY A 100 9.10 -1.07 -2.56
C GLY A 100 9.37 0.38 -2.98
N ILE A 101 9.44 0.62 -4.29
CA ILE A 101 9.53 1.95 -4.89
C ILE A 101 8.41 2.09 -5.93
N ARG A 102 7.72 3.22 -5.92
CA ARG A 102 6.70 3.58 -6.93
C ARG A 102 7.10 4.92 -7.55
N LEU A 103 7.07 4.97 -8.88
CA LEU A 103 7.37 6.14 -9.70
C LEU A 103 6.11 6.61 -10.43
#